data_AF-A0A7W1BER9-F1
#
_entry.id   AF-A0A7W1BER9-F1
#
_cell.length_a   1.000
_cell.length_b   1.000
_cell.length_c   1.000
_cell.angle_alpha   90.00
_cell.angle_beta   90.00
_cell.angle_gamma   90.00
#
_symmetry.space_group_name_H-M   'P 1'
#
loop_
_entity.id
_entity.type
_entity.pdbx_description
1 polymer ?
#
loop_
_entity_poly.entity_id
_entity_poly.type
_entity_poly.pdbx_seq_one_letter_code
_entity_poly.pdbx_strand_id
1 'polypeptide(L)'
;MHLHFRYIIALVYTGWLGGCAGATGAARDMSDVPPLRAEQAPVVTVRQVVQTASLVGRRVRVAGACALAGAGPSTGAWVLEADGFSVEVRGLVPRTCFRGSDGGEILTIFAQIEPKGPDSAERLLLRLPE
;
A
#
# COMPACT_ATOMS: atom_id res chain seq x y z
N MET A 1 40.67 28.43 -28.29
CA MET A 1 41.49 27.55 -29.13
C MET A 1 41.98 26.39 -28.28
N HIS A 2 41.94 25.20 -28.86
CA HIS A 2 42.22 23.89 -28.29
C HIS A 2 43.46 23.75 -27.40
N LEU A 3 43.32 22.94 -26.35
CA LEU A 3 44.31 21.96 -25.87
C LEU A 3 43.46 20.72 -25.48
N HIS A 4 43.37 19.63 -26.27
CA HIS A 4 44.40 18.61 -26.57
C HIS A 4 45.26 18.31 -25.33
N PHE A 5 45.51 17.09 -24.87
CA PHE A 5 45.25 15.71 -25.27
C PHE A 5 46.00 14.88 -24.19
N ARG A 6 45.63 13.60 -23.97
CA ARG A 6 46.50 12.50 -23.46
C ARG A 6 46.89 12.47 -21.97
N TYR A 7 47.09 11.33 -21.31
CA TYR A 7 46.80 9.87 -21.38
C TYR A 7 47.53 9.30 -20.13
N ILE A 8 47.50 7.97 -19.91
CA ILE A 8 48.39 7.16 -19.01
C ILE A 8 47.80 6.93 -17.60
N ILE A 9 47.06 5.84 -17.38
CA ILE A 9 47.47 4.44 -17.05
C ILE A 9 47.84 4.24 -15.56
N ALA A 10 46.96 3.46 -14.94
CA ALA A 10 47.12 2.42 -13.91
C ALA A 10 48.00 2.67 -12.67
N LEU A 11 47.43 2.33 -11.50
CA LEU A 11 48.01 1.31 -10.62
C LEU A 11 46.92 0.69 -9.74
N VAL A 12 46.68 -0.59 -10.00
CA VAL A 12 46.06 -1.54 -9.07
C VAL A 12 47.04 -1.75 -7.91
N TYR A 13 46.58 -1.59 -6.67
CA TYR A 13 47.24 -2.18 -5.51
C TYR A 13 46.19 -2.86 -4.64
N THR A 14 45.99 -4.15 -4.88
CA THR A 14 45.43 -5.10 -3.91
C THR A 14 46.47 -5.32 -2.82
N GLY A 15 46.34 -4.59 -1.72
CA GLY A 15 47.04 -4.83 -0.47
C GLY A 15 46.10 -5.48 0.55
N TRP A 16 46.16 -6.82 0.64
CA TRP A 16 45.68 -7.55 1.82
C TRP A 16 46.73 -7.41 2.93
N LEU A 17 46.32 -6.93 4.12
CA LEU A 17 46.64 -7.46 5.45
C LEU A 17 46.45 -6.39 6.54
N GLY A 18 45.52 -6.67 7.47
CA GLY A 18 45.69 -6.37 8.90
C GLY A 18 45.40 -4.94 9.37
N GLY A 19 44.21 -4.73 9.93
CA GLY A 19 43.89 -3.52 10.70
C GLY A 19 42.52 -3.58 11.37
N CYS A 20 42.40 -4.34 12.46
CA CYS A 20 41.27 -4.25 13.37
C CYS A 20 41.42 -3.00 14.24
N ALA A 21 40.58 -1.98 14.04
CA ALA A 21 40.28 -0.96 15.05
C ALA A 21 38.96 -0.29 14.68
N GLY A 22 37.94 -0.48 15.53
CA GLY A 22 36.60 0.00 15.29
C GLY A 22 36.50 1.53 15.28
N ALA A 23 35.63 2.02 14.43
CA ALA A 23 34.92 3.28 14.63
C ALA A 23 33.49 3.07 14.12
N THR A 24 32.62 2.93 15.10
CA THR A 24 31.16 3.08 15.09
C THR A 24 30.61 3.87 13.90
N GLY A 25 30.16 3.14 12.88
CA GLY A 25 29.17 3.59 11.92
C GLY A 25 27.95 2.69 12.07
N ALA A 26 27.22 2.84 13.17
CA ALA A 26 25.88 2.29 13.28
C ALA A 26 25.04 2.94 12.17
N ALA A 27 25.02 2.29 11.00
CA ALA A 27 23.90 2.39 10.09
C ALA A 27 22.71 1.92 10.92
N ARG A 28 22.05 2.88 11.55
CA ARG A 28 20.74 2.70 12.15
C ARG A 28 19.86 2.27 11.00
N ASP A 29 19.71 0.96 10.90
CA ASP A 29 18.62 0.30 10.21
C ASP A 29 17.36 1.12 10.51
N MET A 30 16.92 1.85 9.50
CA MET A 30 15.83 2.81 9.62
C MET A 30 14.56 1.99 9.68
N SER A 31 14.27 1.49 10.88
CA SER A 31 13.00 0.93 11.30
C SER A 31 12.41 -0.07 10.32
N ASP A 32 12.86 -1.32 10.48
CA ASP A 32 12.04 -2.52 10.36
C ASP A 32 10.78 -2.37 11.24
N VAL A 33 9.85 -1.50 10.82
CA VAL A 33 8.50 -1.48 11.37
C VAL A 33 7.85 -2.71 10.80
N PRO A 34 7.57 -3.75 11.63
CA PRO A 34 6.97 -4.96 11.12
C PRO A 34 5.68 -4.58 10.39
N PRO A 35 5.42 -5.17 9.20
CA PRO A 35 4.23 -4.84 8.44
C PRO A 35 3.02 -5.03 9.34
N LEU A 36 2.23 -3.95 9.49
CA LEU A 36 1.04 -3.96 10.34
C LEU A 36 0.17 -5.15 9.92
N ARG A 37 -0.07 -6.08 10.84
CA ARG A 37 -0.95 -7.22 10.59
C ARG A 37 -2.40 -6.79 10.59
N ALA A 38 -3.26 -7.54 9.92
CA ALA A 38 -4.68 -7.21 9.81
C ALA A 38 -5.33 -6.97 11.18
N GLU A 39 -5.02 -7.78 12.20
CA GLU A 39 -5.62 -7.72 13.54
C GLU A 39 -5.21 -6.49 14.34
N GLN A 40 -4.09 -5.87 14.00
CA GLN A 40 -3.54 -4.68 14.66
C GLN A 40 -4.06 -3.39 14.02
N ALA A 41 -4.72 -3.48 12.86
CA ALA A 41 -5.22 -2.34 12.14
C ALA A 41 -6.55 -1.83 12.71
N PRO A 42 -6.73 -0.49 12.81
CA PRO A 42 -7.96 0.09 13.33
C PRO A 42 -9.14 -0.26 12.41
N VAL A 43 -10.28 -0.58 13.03
CA VAL A 43 -11.55 -0.76 12.31
C VAL A 43 -12.16 0.60 12.07
N VAL A 44 -12.49 0.90 10.81
CA VAL A 44 -13.14 2.14 10.37
C VAL A 44 -14.35 1.81 9.50
N THR A 45 -15.30 2.73 9.44
CA THR A 45 -16.50 2.63 8.60
C THR A 45 -16.23 3.14 7.18
N VAL A 46 -17.03 2.71 6.19
CA VAL A 46 -16.97 3.23 4.81
C VAL A 46 -17.13 4.76 4.80
N ARG A 47 -18.07 5.29 5.61
CA ARG A 47 -18.24 6.74 5.79
C ARG A 47 -16.95 7.44 6.21
N GLN A 48 -16.25 6.90 7.22
CA GLN A 48 -14.99 7.49 7.71
C GLN A 48 -13.91 7.47 6.63
N VAL A 49 -13.82 6.41 5.82
CA VAL A 49 -12.88 6.33 4.69
C VAL A 49 -13.12 7.46 3.70
N VAL A 50 -14.38 7.70 3.32
CA VAL A 50 -14.75 8.73 2.34
C VAL A 50 -14.57 10.15 2.89
N GLN A 51 -14.88 10.37 4.16
CA GLN A 51 -14.96 11.72 4.74
C GLN A 51 -13.69 12.17 5.46
N THR A 52 -12.79 11.27 5.84
CA THR A 52 -11.66 11.60 6.72
C THR A 52 -10.33 11.61 5.97
N ALA A 53 -9.85 12.80 5.62
CA ALA A 53 -8.60 12.96 4.87
C ALA A 53 -7.34 12.45 5.62
N SER A 54 -7.33 12.49 6.95
CA SER A 54 -6.20 12.00 7.77
C SER A 54 -6.03 10.48 7.76
N LEU A 55 -6.94 9.74 7.12
CA LEU A 55 -6.83 8.30 6.96
C LEU A 55 -6.10 7.88 5.67
N VAL A 56 -5.82 8.81 4.76
CA VAL A 56 -5.06 8.52 3.53
C VAL A 56 -3.65 8.01 3.87
N GLY A 57 -3.22 6.95 3.19
CA GLY A 57 -1.97 6.22 3.43
C GLY A 57 -2.02 5.26 4.63
N ARG A 58 -3.13 5.22 5.40
CA ARG A 58 -3.24 4.33 6.56
C ARG A 58 -3.78 2.96 6.15
N ARG A 59 -3.27 1.93 6.81
CA ARG A 59 -3.81 0.56 6.77
C ARG A 59 -4.90 0.41 7.81
N VAL A 60 -6.07 -0.06 7.39
CA VAL A 60 -7.29 -0.11 8.19
C VAL A 60 -8.07 -1.39 7.89
N ARG A 61 -8.97 -1.76 8.79
CA ARG A 61 -10.02 -2.74 8.52
C ARG A 61 -11.31 -2.01 8.22
N VAL A 62 -12.00 -2.39 7.15
CA VAL A 62 -13.27 -1.75 6.76
C VAL A 62 -14.34 -2.82 6.64
N ALA A 63 -15.45 -2.63 7.33
CA ALA A 63 -16.62 -3.49 7.24
C ALA A 63 -17.65 -2.89 6.27
N GLY A 64 -18.24 -3.73 5.42
CA GLY A 64 -19.30 -3.34 4.50
C GLY A 64 -19.85 -4.50 3.71
N ALA A 65 -20.90 -4.25 2.93
CA ALA A 65 -21.43 -5.18 1.97
C ALA A 65 -20.67 -5.01 0.64
N CYS A 66 -20.46 -6.12 -0.07
CA CYS A 66 -19.95 -6.02 -1.43
C CYS A 66 -21.05 -5.59 -2.40
N ALA A 67 -20.80 -4.52 -3.14
CA ALA A 67 -21.56 -4.16 -4.33
C ALA A 67 -20.66 -4.32 -5.56
N LEU A 68 -21.09 -5.11 -6.53
CA LEU A 68 -20.40 -5.16 -7.82
C LEU A 68 -20.88 -3.97 -8.68
N ALA A 69 -20.13 -2.87 -8.65
CA ALA A 69 -20.25 -1.81 -9.64
C ALA A 69 -18.99 -1.78 -10.52
N GLY A 70 -19.15 -2.01 -11.82
CA GLY A 70 -18.06 -1.88 -12.82
C GLY A 70 -17.62 -3.17 -13.51
N ALA A 71 -16.38 -3.17 -14.01
CA ALA A 71 -15.81 -4.07 -15.03
C ALA A 71 -15.61 -5.55 -14.61
N GLY A 72 -16.32 -5.99 -13.58
CA GLY A 72 -16.33 -7.37 -13.14
C GLY A 72 -15.04 -7.81 -12.44
N PRO A 73 -15.07 -9.02 -11.84
CA PRO A 73 -13.98 -9.53 -11.01
C PRO A 73 -12.64 -9.71 -11.72
N SER A 74 -12.65 -9.81 -13.05
CA SER A 74 -11.45 -9.92 -13.88
C SER A 74 -10.57 -8.67 -13.82
N THR A 75 -11.12 -7.51 -13.47
CA THR A 75 -10.35 -6.26 -13.34
C THR A 75 -9.79 -6.03 -11.93
N GLY A 76 -10.16 -6.87 -10.96
CA GLY A 76 -9.76 -6.68 -9.57
C GLY A 76 -10.26 -5.36 -8.98
N ALA A 77 -11.35 -4.80 -9.49
CA ALA A 77 -12.01 -3.63 -8.94
C ALA A 77 -13.46 -3.97 -8.58
N TRP A 78 -13.87 -3.61 -7.38
CA TRP A 78 -15.22 -3.84 -6.86
C TRP A 78 -15.57 -2.73 -5.87
N VAL A 79 -16.82 -2.64 -5.42
CA VAL A 79 -17.27 -1.57 -4.52
C VAL A 79 -17.67 -2.16 -3.17
N LEU A 80 -17.25 -1.49 -2.11
CA LEU A 80 -17.68 -1.77 -0.74
C LEU A 80 -18.68 -0.69 -0.34
N GLU A 81 -19.86 -1.12 0.11
CA GLU A 81 -20.95 -0.22 0.48
C GLU A 81 -21.37 -0.43 1.94
N ALA A 82 -21.61 0.66 2.66
CA ALA A 82 -22.22 0.64 3.99
C ALA A 82 -22.89 1.99 4.27
N ASP A 83 -24.05 1.96 4.92
CA ASP A 83 -24.78 3.16 5.38
C ASP A 83 -25.04 4.22 4.29
N GLY A 84 -25.25 3.79 3.05
CA GLY A 84 -25.45 4.68 1.89
C GLY A 84 -24.18 5.32 1.35
N PHE A 85 -23.00 4.95 1.85
CA PHE A 85 -21.70 5.32 1.30
C PHE A 85 -21.10 4.15 0.53
N SER A 86 -20.38 4.46 -0.54
CA SER A 86 -19.67 3.50 -1.36
C SER A 86 -18.21 3.91 -1.53
N VAL A 87 -17.32 2.93 -1.58
CA VAL A 87 -15.90 3.14 -1.85
C VAL A 87 -15.37 2.06 -2.78
N GLU A 88 -14.56 2.47 -3.75
CA GLU A 88 -13.92 1.54 -4.67
C GLU A 88 -12.81 0.76 -3.96
N VAL A 89 -12.77 -0.54 -4.15
CA VAL A 89 -11.74 -1.44 -3.66
C VAL A 89 -10.99 -2.05 -4.83
N ARG A 90 -9.67 -1.94 -4.82
CA ARG A 90 -8.74 -2.58 -5.75
C ARG A 90 -8.11 -3.81 -5.10
N GLY A 91 -8.18 -4.95 -5.76
CA GLY A 91 -7.62 -6.22 -5.33
C GLY A 91 -8.57 -7.38 -5.58
N LEU A 92 -8.26 -8.53 -4.97
CA LEU A 92 -9.08 -9.74 -5.06
C LEU A 92 -10.53 -9.46 -4.65
N VAL A 93 -11.47 -9.89 -5.48
CA VAL A 93 -12.91 -9.79 -5.19
C VAL A 93 -13.32 -10.95 -4.27
N PRO A 94 -13.89 -10.68 -3.08
CA PRO A 94 -14.43 -11.72 -2.21
C PRO A 94 -15.46 -12.61 -2.91
N ARG A 95 -15.51 -13.90 -2.56
CA ARG A 95 -16.50 -14.83 -3.15
C ARG A 95 -17.94 -14.43 -2.86
N THR A 96 -18.18 -13.76 -1.74
CA THR A 96 -19.48 -13.27 -1.30
C THR A 96 -20.07 -12.23 -2.26
N CYS A 97 -19.23 -11.49 -2.99
CA CYS A 97 -19.65 -10.57 -4.05
C CYS A 97 -20.40 -11.27 -5.21
N PHE A 98 -20.17 -12.56 -5.43
CA PHE A 98 -20.76 -13.29 -6.55
C PHE A 98 -22.14 -13.89 -6.28
N ARG A 99 -22.62 -13.85 -5.04
CA ARG A 99 -23.86 -14.54 -4.64
C ARG A 99 -25.15 -13.79 -4.94
N GLY A 100 -25.08 -12.56 -5.46
CA GLY A 100 -26.24 -11.81 -5.96
C GLY A 100 -27.15 -11.23 -4.88
N SER A 101 -27.21 -9.89 -4.86
CA SER A 101 -28.25 -8.93 -4.45
C SER A 101 -29.15 -9.09 -3.21
N ASP A 102 -29.24 -10.24 -2.54
CA ASP A 102 -30.03 -10.34 -1.30
C ASP A 102 -29.17 -9.97 -0.10
N GLY A 103 -29.05 -8.65 0.13
CA GLY A 103 -28.41 -8.09 1.33
C GLY A 103 -27.00 -8.61 1.54
N GLY A 104 -26.07 -8.16 0.70
CA GLY A 104 -24.68 -8.62 0.66
C GLY A 104 -24.11 -8.83 2.06
N GLU A 105 -23.68 -10.06 2.34
CA GLU A 105 -23.05 -10.46 3.59
C GLU A 105 -22.01 -9.41 4.00
N ILE A 106 -22.16 -8.87 5.22
CA ILE A 106 -21.20 -7.90 5.75
C ILE A 106 -19.86 -8.62 5.91
N LEU A 107 -18.87 -8.13 5.19
CA LEU A 107 -17.52 -8.63 5.23
C LEU A 107 -16.58 -7.55 5.73
N THR A 108 -15.50 -7.96 6.38
CA THR A 108 -14.42 -7.06 6.80
C THR A 108 -13.22 -7.30 5.91
N ILE A 109 -12.66 -6.25 5.31
CA ILE A 109 -11.41 -6.32 4.56
C ILE A 109 -10.29 -5.58 5.29
N PHE A 110 -9.07 -6.06 5.14
CA PHE A 110 -7.86 -5.30 5.45
C PHE A 110 -7.39 -4.56 4.19
N ALA A 111 -7.22 -3.24 4.28
CA ALA A 111 -6.89 -2.41 3.14
C ALA A 111 -6.07 -1.17 3.53
N GLN A 112 -5.36 -0.61 2.57
CA GLN A 112 -4.75 0.71 2.66
C GLN A 112 -5.61 1.73 1.92
N ILE A 113 -5.85 2.90 2.54
CA ILE A 113 -6.62 3.98 1.93
C ILE A 113 -5.68 4.80 1.05
N GLU A 114 -6.01 4.94 -0.23
CA GLU A 114 -5.23 5.71 -1.20
C GLU A 114 -6.09 6.78 -1.88
N PRO A 115 -5.48 7.88 -2.37
CA PRO A 115 -6.18 8.79 -3.26
C PRO A 115 -6.39 8.10 -4.62
N LYS A 116 -7.53 8.38 -5.27
CA LYS A 116 -7.85 7.78 -6.57
C LYS A 116 -6.93 8.27 -7.72
N GLY A 117 -6.31 9.42 -7.53
CA GLY A 117 -5.36 10.02 -8.46
C GLY A 117 -4.52 11.09 -7.78
N PRO A 118 -3.47 11.61 -8.46
CA PRO A 118 -2.69 12.73 -7.94
C PRO A 118 -3.64 13.89 -7.65
N ASP A 119 -3.61 14.39 -6.41
CA ASP A 119 -4.45 15.48 -5.90
C ASP A 119 -5.97 15.22 -5.88
N SER A 120 -6.41 13.96 -6.01
CA SER A 120 -7.83 13.62 -5.93
C SER A 120 -8.32 13.65 -4.47
N ALA A 121 -9.52 14.21 -4.25
CA ALA A 121 -10.25 14.06 -2.98
C ALA A 121 -10.98 12.72 -2.86
N GLU A 122 -11.14 12.00 -3.97
CA GLU A 122 -11.73 10.66 -3.97
C GLU A 122 -10.75 9.64 -3.36
N ARG A 123 -11.32 8.61 -2.76
CA ARG A 123 -10.59 7.58 -2.01
C ARG A 123 -10.88 6.22 -2.61
N LEU A 124 -9.85 5.39 -2.67
CA LEU A 124 -9.98 3.97 -2.97
C LEU A 124 -9.29 3.16 -1.87
N LEU A 125 -9.68 1.90 -1.76
CA LEU A 125 -9.09 0.94 -0.85
C LEU A 125 -8.21 -0.03 -1.66
N LEU A 126 -6.92 -0.08 -1.37
CA LEU A 126 -6.04 -1.15 -1.84
C LEU A 126 -6.15 -2.33 -0.87
N ARG A 127 -6.80 -3.42 -1.28
CA ARG A 127 -6.92 -4.62 -0.46
C ARG A 127 -5.54 -5.24 -0.23
N LEU A 128 -5.23 -5.50 1.03
CA LEU A 128 -4.00 -6.15 1.46
C LEU A 128 -4.27 -7.64 1.79
N PRO A 129 -3.28 -8.52 1.67
CA PRO A 129 -3.36 -9.85 2.25
C PRO A 129 -3.44 -9.75 3.78
N GLU A 130 -4.16 -10.68 4.41
CA GLU A 130 -4.26 -10.79 5.87
C GLU A 130 -3.01 -11.41 6.49
#